data_AF-A0A4V5TMU6-F1
#
_entry.id   AF-A0A4V5TMU6-F1
#
_cell.length_a   1.000
_cell.length_b   1.000
_cell.length_c   1.000
_cell.angle_alpha   90.00
_cell.angle_beta   90.00
_cell.angle_gamma   90.00
#
_symmetry.space_group_name_H-M   'P 1'
#
loop_
_entity.id
_entity.type
_entity.pdbx_description
1 polymer ?
#
loop_
_entity_poly.entity_id
_entity_poly.type
_entity_poly.pdbx_seq_one_letter_code
_entity_poly.pdbx_strand_id
1 'polypeptide(L)'
;MAPRCHLSYTWGVILAGIVGTLFQPWIILEQLFRFLGYSGAIMSAVAGVIICDYYILRKRRLHVKDLYRQDGQFTFNGGVNLAGMFAWLISSVLAIVFIDYMYFVGFPLSAIIYYVLMKQWYLKKFPQKEIESNYADEYLGTSANREWKISV
;
A
#
# COMPACT_ATOMS: atom_id res chain seq x y z
N MET A 1 8.27 -19.17 -5.81
CA MET A 1 9.11 -19.40 -4.61
C MET A 1 8.22 -19.79 -3.45
N ALA A 2 8.51 -20.89 -2.76
CA ALA A 2 7.69 -21.41 -1.66
C ALA A 2 7.79 -20.52 -0.40
N PRO A 3 6.70 -20.34 0.37
CA PRO A 3 6.70 -19.55 1.59
C PRO A 3 7.68 -20.15 2.61
N ARG A 4 8.47 -19.33 3.32
CA ARG A 4 9.43 -19.80 4.35
C ARG A 4 8.74 -20.55 5.51
N CYS A 5 7.46 -20.29 5.76
CA CYS A 5 6.61 -21.08 6.63
C CYS A 5 5.52 -21.75 5.79
N HIS A 6 5.58 -23.07 5.69
CA HIS A 6 4.54 -23.88 5.05
C HIS A 6 3.38 -24.05 6.04
N LEU A 7 2.54 -23.03 6.15
CA LEU A 7 1.31 -23.14 6.93
C LEU A 7 0.23 -23.78 6.04
N SER A 8 -0.30 -24.93 6.46
CA SER A 8 -1.46 -25.52 5.77
C SER A 8 -2.64 -24.56 5.86
N TYR A 9 -3.47 -24.51 4.80
CA TYR A 9 -4.66 -23.67 4.76
C TYR A 9 -5.55 -23.87 6.00
N THR A 10 -5.75 -25.12 6.42
CA THR A 10 -6.52 -25.47 7.62
C THR A 10 -5.96 -24.81 8.88
N TRP A 11 -4.64 -24.83 9.06
CA TRP A 11 -3.97 -24.19 10.19
C TRP A 11 -4.07 -22.66 10.12
N GLY A 12 -4.07 -22.09 8.92
CA GLY A 12 -4.33 -20.64 8.72
C GLY A 12 -5.71 -20.22 9.20
N VAL A 13 -6.75 -21.00 8.86
CA VAL A 13 -8.13 -20.73 9.30
C VAL A 13 -8.26 -20.87 10.82
N ILE A 14 -7.68 -21.93 11.41
CA ILE A 14 -7.71 -22.15 12.86
C ILE A 14 -7.02 -21.01 13.60
N LEU A 15 -5.80 -20.63 13.17
CA LEU A 15 -5.05 -19.54 13.80
C LEU A 15 -5.79 -18.19 13.68
N ALA A 16 -6.36 -17.89 12.51
CA ALA A 16 -7.16 -16.67 12.32
C ALA A 16 -8.40 -16.65 13.24
N GLY A 17 -9.08 -17.78 13.42
CA GLY A 17 -10.21 -17.91 14.34
C GLY A 17 -9.82 -17.73 15.81
N ILE A 18 -8.70 -18.31 16.24
CA ILE A 18 -8.17 -18.14 17.61
C ILE A 18 -7.79 -16.67 17.84
N VAL A 19 -6.98 -16.08 16.98
CA VAL A 19 -6.52 -14.69 17.12
C VAL A 19 -7.71 -13.72 17.09
N GLY A 20 -8.66 -13.93 16.19
CA GLY A 20 -9.88 -13.11 16.10
C GLY A 20 -10.74 -13.19 17.36
N THR A 21 -10.89 -14.38 17.95
CA THR A 21 -11.65 -14.56 19.20
C THR A 21 -10.94 -13.93 20.40
N LEU A 22 -9.61 -14.07 20.49
CA LEU A 22 -8.79 -13.46 21.55
C LEU A 22 -8.81 -11.93 21.50
N PHE A 23 -9.06 -11.33 20.33
CA PHE A 23 -9.22 -9.88 20.20
C PHE A 23 -10.52 -9.35 20.83
N GLN A 24 -11.46 -10.24 21.21
CA GLN A 24 -12.71 -9.92 21.90
C GLN A 24 -13.49 -8.77 21.23
N PRO A 25 -13.97 -8.95 19.98
CA PRO A 25 -14.59 -7.88 19.20
C PRO A 25 -15.83 -7.28 19.88
N TRP A 26 -16.50 -8.00 20.78
CA TRP A 26 -17.66 -7.51 21.52
C TRP A 26 -17.34 -6.33 22.43
N ILE A 27 -16.13 -6.24 23.01
CA ILE A 27 -15.72 -5.09 23.83
C ILE A 27 -15.58 -3.83 22.95
N ILE A 28 -15.16 -3.99 21.71
CA ILE A 28 -15.01 -2.88 20.76
C ILE A 28 -16.38 -2.26 20.43
N LEU A 29 -17.46 -3.04 20.48
CA LEU A 29 -18.82 -2.55 20.24
C LEU A 29 -19.24 -1.49 21.25
N GLU A 30 -18.73 -1.54 22.49
CA GLU A 30 -18.99 -0.52 23.51
C GLU A 30 -18.36 0.84 23.17
N GLN A 31 -17.30 0.85 22.35
CA GLN A 31 -16.59 2.06 21.90
C GLN A 31 -16.50 2.15 20.37
N LEU A 32 -17.54 1.66 19.67
CA LEU A 32 -17.53 1.46 18.23
C LEU A 32 -17.08 2.71 17.46
N PHE A 33 -17.63 3.88 17.78
CA PHE A 33 -17.30 5.13 17.08
C PHE A 33 -15.85 5.57 17.26
N ARG A 34 -15.25 5.34 18.45
CA ARG A 34 -13.83 5.63 18.67
C ARG A 34 -12.96 4.71 17.84
N PHE A 35 -13.28 3.41 17.83
CA PHE A 35 -12.56 2.43 17.03
C PHE A 35 -12.65 2.72 15.52
N LEU A 36 -13.86 3.02 15.02
CA LEU A 36 -14.07 3.42 13.62
C LEU A 36 -13.32 4.71 13.29
N GLY A 37 -13.29 5.68 14.20
CA GLY A 37 -12.53 6.92 14.04
C GLY A 37 -11.04 6.66 13.84
N TYR A 38 -10.39 5.95 14.78
CA TYR A 38 -8.96 5.65 14.67
C TYR A 38 -8.63 4.79 13.45
N SER A 39 -9.44 3.76 13.19
CA SER A 39 -9.24 2.88 12.03
C SER A 39 -9.41 3.66 10.72
N GLY A 40 -10.47 4.47 10.62
CA GLY A 40 -10.74 5.32 9.47
C GLY A 40 -9.63 6.33 9.21
N ALA A 41 -9.09 6.95 10.26
CA ALA A 41 -7.98 7.89 10.16
C ALA A 41 -6.74 7.23 9.56
N ILE A 42 -6.33 6.06 10.05
CA ILE A 42 -5.17 5.32 9.53
C ILE A 42 -5.42 4.84 8.10
N MET A 43 -6.63 4.33 7.81
CA MET A 43 -6.98 3.87 6.47
C MET A 43 -7.03 5.00 5.44
N SER A 44 -7.42 6.21 5.84
CA SER A 44 -7.43 7.39 4.96
C SER A 44 -6.03 7.70 4.39
N ALA A 45 -4.99 7.59 5.23
CA ALA A 45 -3.61 7.80 4.82
C ALA A 45 -3.12 6.72 3.84
N VAL A 46 -3.48 5.45 4.07
CA VAL A 46 -3.15 4.34 3.16
C VAL A 46 -3.78 4.57 1.78
N ALA A 47 -5.06 4.95 1.75
CA ALA A 47 -5.76 5.25 0.50
C ALA A 47 -5.06 6.39 -0.27
N GLY A 48 -4.58 7.42 0.42
CA GLY A 48 -3.81 8.52 -0.17
C GLY A 48 -2.53 8.05 -0.86
N VAL A 49 -1.74 7.18 -0.19
CA VAL A 49 -0.52 6.59 -0.78
C VAL A 49 -0.86 5.79 -2.04
N ILE A 50 -1.84 4.89 -1.96
CA ILE A 50 -2.19 3.99 -3.08
C ILE A 50 -2.70 4.78 -4.28
N ILE A 51 -3.60 5.73 -4.06
CA ILE A 51 -4.14 6.56 -5.16
C ILE A 51 -3.02 7.39 -5.79
N CYS A 52 -2.16 8.00 -4.97
CA CYS A 52 -1.05 8.77 -5.49
C CYS A 52 -0.06 7.91 -6.28
N ASP A 53 0.31 6.73 -5.78
CA ASP A 53 1.24 5.85 -6.48
C ASP A 53 0.68 5.40 -7.83
N TYR A 54 -0.53 4.86 -7.84
CA TYR A 54 -1.07 4.25 -9.06
C TYR A 54 -1.56 5.28 -10.09
N TYR A 55 -2.36 6.27 -9.67
CA TYR A 55 -2.99 7.20 -10.61
C TYR A 55 -2.12 8.41 -10.94
N ILE A 56 -1.43 8.99 -9.96
CA ILE A 56 -0.69 10.25 -10.14
C ILE A 56 0.74 9.96 -10.60
N LEU A 57 1.48 9.16 -9.83
CA LEU A 57 2.91 8.91 -10.06
C LEU A 57 3.11 8.02 -11.29
N ARG A 58 2.40 6.89 -11.32
CA ARG A 58 2.55 5.85 -12.35
C ARG A 58 1.58 5.95 -13.52
N LYS A 59 0.59 6.85 -13.47
CA LYS A 59 -0.42 7.04 -14.54
C LYS A 59 -1.04 5.73 -15.03
N ARG A 60 -1.45 4.87 -14.09
CA ARG A 60 -2.07 3.54 -14.33
C ARG A 60 -1.18 2.53 -15.07
N ARG A 61 0.14 2.70 -14.99
CA ARG A 61 1.12 1.79 -15.62
C ARG A 61 1.96 1.11 -14.55
N LEU A 62 2.08 -0.21 -14.64
CA LEU A 62 2.80 -1.00 -13.63
C LEU A 62 3.50 -2.18 -14.30
N HIS A 63 4.76 -2.39 -13.96
CA HIS A 63 5.49 -3.56 -14.44
C HIS A 63 5.11 -4.82 -13.66
N VAL A 64 4.03 -5.49 -14.08
CA VAL A 64 3.47 -6.65 -13.38
C VAL A 64 4.48 -7.77 -13.17
N LYS A 65 5.35 -8.05 -14.16
CA LYS A 65 6.35 -9.12 -14.04
C LYS A 65 7.29 -8.94 -12.86
N ASP A 66 7.80 -7.72 -12.67
CA ASP A 66 8.72 -7.41 -11.58
C ASP A 66 8.01 -7.38 -10.21
N LEU A 67 6.68 -7.31 -10.16
CA LEU A 67 5.90 -7.40 -8.93
C LEU A 67 5.92 -8.82 -8.32
N TYR A 68 6.07 -9.84 -9.17
CA TYR A 68 6.16 -11.25 -8.75
C TYR A 68 7.60 -11.72 -8.54
N ARG A 69 8.60 -10.86 -8.76
CA ARG A 69 10.03 -11.18 -8.65
C ARG A 69 10.63 -10.60 -7.36
N GLN A 70 11.42 -11.40 -6.65
CA GLN A 70 12.13 -10.95 -5.44
C GLN A 70 13.28 -9.99 -5.74
N ASP A 71 13.86 -10.07 -6.93
CA ASP A 71 14.89 -9.19 -7.48
C ASP A 71 14.30 -8.11 -8.41
N GLY A 72 12.97 -7.90 -8.34
CA GLY A 72 12.27 -6.93 -9.16
C GLY A 72 12.51 -5.47 -8.73
N GLN A 73 12.06 -4.52 -9.55
CA GLN A 73 12.18 -3.09 -9.26
C GLN A 73 11.43 -2.62 -8.00
N PHE A 74 10.53 -3.44 -7.46
CA PHE A 74 9.75 -3.15 -6.25
C PHE A 74 10.41 -3.66 -4.96
N THR A 75 11.64 -4.18 -5.03
CA THR A 75 12.37 -4.64 -3.85
C THR A 75 12.94 -3.46 -3.05
N PHE A 76 13.11 -2.27 -3.62
CA PHE A 76 13.51 -1.06 -2.88
C PHE A 76 14.65 -1.30 -1.87
N ASN A 77 14.48 -0.87 -0.61
CA ASN A 77 15.39 -1.15 0.50
C ASN A 77 14.96 -2.46 1.21
N GLY A 78 15.35 -3.62 0.67
CA GLY A 78 15.13 -4.90 1.34
C GLY A 78 13.68 -5.40 1.39
N GLY A 79 12.87 -5.03 0.40
CA GLY A 79 11.45 -5.34 0.26
C GLY A 79 10.51 -4.20 0.68
N VAL A 80 11.05 -3.07 1.14
CA VAL A 80 10.27 -2.02 1.81
C VAL A 80 10.43 -0.65 1.16
N ASN A 81 9.29 0.00 0.90
CA ASN A 81 9.23 1.39 0.46
C ASN A 81 9.16 2.35 1.67
N LEU A 82 10.31 2.87 2.10
CA LEU A 82 10.42 3.82 3.21
C LEU A 82 9.72 5.15 2.91
N ALA A 83 9.70 5.63 1.66
CA ALA A 83 8.94 6.83 1.30
C ALA A 83 7.44 6.63 1.54
N GLY A 84 6.92 5.46 1.17
CA GLY A 84 5.55 5.03 1.49
C GLY A 84 5.28 4.95 2.99
N MET A 85 6.19 4.33 3.74
CA MET A 85 6.06 4.21 5.20
C MET A 85 6.05 5.56 5.91
N PHE A 86 6.95 6.49 5.54
CA PHE A 86 6.98 7.82 6.15
C PHE A 86 5.72 8.63 5.80
N ALA A 87 5.28 8.60 4.53
CA ALA A 87 4.06 9.27 4.11
C ALA A 87 2.83 8.76 4.90
N TRP A 88 2.71 7.44 5.02
CA TRP A 88 1.63 6.80 5.77
C TRP A 88 1.70 7.13 7.27
N LEU A 89 2.87 7.02 7.90
CA LEU A 89 3.04 7.22 9.34
C LEU A 89 2.73 8.68 9.72
N ILE A 90 3.33 9.65 9.04
CA ILE A 90 3.17 11.08 9.33
C ILE A 90 1.70 11.48 9.15
N SER A 91 1.09 11.04 8.04
CA SER A 91 -0.29 11.39 7.73
C SER A 91 -1.30 10.70 8.65
N SER A 92 -1.03 9.47 9.08
CA SER A 92 -1.88 8.77 10.06
C SER A 92 -1.85 9.46 11.41
N VAL A 93 -0.68 9.87 11.89
CA VAL A 93 -0.56 10.62 13.14
C VAL A 93 -1.34 11.94 13.06
N LEU A 94 -1.19 12.69 11.97
CA LEU A 94 -1.92 13.94 11.78
C LEU A 94 -3.43 13.72 11.60
N ALA A 95 -3.86 12.66 10.91
CA ALA A 95 -5.27 12.32 10.78
C ALA A 95 -5.91 11.95 12.13
N ILE A 96 -5.13 11.32 13.03
CA ILE A 96 -5.58 11.02 14.39
C ILE A 96 -5.69 12.30 15.24
N VAL A 97 -4.75 13.23 15.11
CA VAL A 97 -4.80 14.53 15.81
C VAL A 97 -6.02 15.34 15.36
N PHE A 98 -6.36 15.31 14.08
CA PHE A 98 -7.51 15.99 13.49
C PHE A 98 -8.65 15.02 13.17
N ILE A 99 -9.11 14.26 14.16
CA ILE A 99 -10.02 13.11 13.94
C ILE A 99 -11.36 13.50 13.29
N ASP A 100 -11.90 14.68 13.60
CA ASP A 100 -13.16 15.17 13.02
C ASP A 100 -13.05 15.44 11.51
N TYR A 101 -11.83 15.68 11.02
CA TYR A 101 -11.52 15.93 9.61
C TYR A 101 -10.55 14.89 9.03
N MET A 102 -10.46 13.71 9.65
CA MET A 102 -9.43 12.70 9.37
C MET A 102 -9.27 12.37 7.88
N TYR A 103 -10.36 12.29 7.13
CA TYR A 103 -10.31 11.99 5.70
C TYR A 103 -9.76 13.16 4.88
N PHE A 104 -10.12 14.39 5.22
CA PHE A 104 -9.64 15.59 4.53
C PHE A 104 -8.20 15.92 4.87
N VAL A 105 -7.70 15.44 6.01
CA VAL A 105 -6.29 15.60 6.39
C VAL A 105 -5.48 14.42 5.88
N GLY A 106 -5.79 13.21 6.31
CA GLY A 106 -4.97 12.02 6.07
C GLY A 106 -4.83 11.65 4.60
N PHE A 107 -5.92 11.69 3.82
CA PHE A 107 -5.88 11.29 2.41
C PHE A 107 -5.02 12.22 1.54
N PRO A 108 -5.31 13.54 1.42
CA PRO A 108 -4.54 14.41 0.54
C PRO A 108 -3.13 14.65 1.08
N LEU A 109 -2.94 14.73 2.40
CA LEU A 109 -1.61 14.90 2.98
C LEU A 109 -0.71 13.73 2.65
N SER A 110 -1.22 12.50 2.80
CA SER A 110 -0.47 11.29 2.45
C SER A 110 -0.11 11.23 0.97
N ALA A 111 -1.06 11.60 0.09
CA ALA A 111 -0.79 11.69 -1.34
C ALA A 111 0.33 12.70 -1.66
N ILE A 112 0.28 13.89 -1.06
CA ILE A 112 1.29 14.94 -1.28
C ILE A 112 2.66 14.52 -0.76
N ILE A 113 2.74 14.05 0.49
CA ILE A 113 4.01 13.63 1.10
C ILE A 113 4.60 12.47 0.30
N TYR A 114 3.78 11.49 -0.06
CA TYR A 114 4.23 10.36 -0.87
C TYR A 114 4.77 10.80 -2.22
N TYR A 115 4.04 11.66 -2.94
CA TYR A 115 4.47 12.20 -4.23
C TYR A 115 5.84 12.90 -4.12
N VAL A 116 6.00 13.76 -3.11
CA VAL A 116 7.23 14.52 -2.88
C VAL A 116 8.39 13.58 -2.57
N LEU A 117 8.23 12.67 -1.61
CA LEU A 117 9.29 11.73 -1.21
C LEU A 117 9.68 10.78 -2.35
N MET A 118 8.70 10.27 -3.09
CA MET A 118 8.97 9.41 -4.25
C MET A 118 9.74 10.16 -5.33
N LYS A 119 9.27 11.34 -5.73
CA LYS A 119 9.88 12.10 -6.83
C LYS A 119 11.27 12.66 -6.47
N GLN A 120 11.45 13.14 -5.25
CA GLN A 120 12.68 13.82 -4.86
C GLN A 120 13.77 12.86 -4.39
N TRP A 121 13.41 11.75 -3.75
CA TRP A 121 14.34 10.85 -3.11
C TRP A 121 14.30 9.45 -3.72
N TYR A 122 13.15 8.79 -3.67
CA TYR A 122 13.10 7.34 -3.89
C TYR A 122 13.31 6.92 -5.34
N LEU A 123 12.68 7.61 -6.29
CA LEU A 123 12.84 7.33 -7.72
C LEU A 123 14.23 7.67 -8.26
N LYS A 124 14.95 8.59 -7.61
CA LYS A 124 16.36 8.87 -7.96
C LYS A 124 17.30 7.74 -7.52
N LYS A 125 16.98 7.09 -6.41
CA LYS A 125 17.74 5.95 -5.88
C LYS A 125 17.37 4.63 -6.56
N PHE A 126 16.09 4.45 -6.85
CA PHE A 126 15.51 3.26 -7.45
C PHE A 126 14.73 3.64 -8.72
N PRO A 127 15.41 3.74 -9.88
CA PRO A 127 14.74 4.00 -11.14
C PRO A 127 13.73 2.89 -11.47
N GLN A 128 12.63 3.28 -12.11
CA GLN A 128 11.50 2.40 -12.44
C GLN A 128 11.20 2.47 -13.93
N LYS A 129 11.10 1.31 -14.57
CA LYS A 129 11.06 1.20 -16.04
C LYS A 129 9.83 1.87 -16.66
N GLU A 130 8.69 1.84 -15.97
CA GLU A 130 7.45 2.49 -16.41
C GLU A 130 7.56 4.02 -16.42
N ILE A 131 8.44 4.60 -15.60
CA ILE A 131 8.65 6.05 -15.54
C ILE A 131 9.75 6.46 -16.53
N GLU A 132 10.84 5.68 -16.62
CA GLU A 132 11.94 5.94 -17.54
C GLU A 132 11.55 5.79 -19.01
N SER A 133 10.68 4.84 -19.33
CA SER A 133 10.10 4.66 -20.67
C SER A 133 9.12 5.76 -21.08
N ASN A 134 9.01 6.83 -20.28
CA ASN A 134 8.02 7.90 -20.45
C ASN A 134 6.58 7.36 -20.55
N TYR A 135 6.23 6.45 -19.64
CA TYR A 135 4.89 5.86 -19.57
C TYR A 135 4.52 5.09 -20.83
N ALA A 136 5.38 4.17 -21.28
CA ALA A 136 5.10 3.31 -22.41
C ALA A 136 3.86 2.42 -22.17
N ASP A 137 3.12 2.17 -23.25
CA ASP A 137 1.86 1.40 -23.22
C ASP A 137 2.06 -0.11 -22.99
N GLU A 138 3.31 -0.56 -22.94
CA GLU A 138 3.67 -1.92 -22.55
C GLU A 138 3.40 -2.18 -21.06
N TYR A 139 3.36 -1.14 -20.22
CA TYR A 139 3.10 -1.22 -18.78
C TYR A 139 1.62 -1.06 -18.42
N LEU A 140 0.72 -0.94 -19.40
CA LEU A 140 -0.71 -0.83 -19.15
C LEU A 140 -1.30 -2.14 -18.64
N GLY A 141 -2.13 -2.04 -17.60
CA GLY A 141 -2.81 -3.19 -17.01
C GLY A 141 -3.87 -3.82 -17.93
N THR A 142 -4.54 -4.86 -17.41
CA THR A 142 -5.59 -5.62 -18.11
C THR A 142 -6.75 -4.76 -18.62
N SER A 143 -6.97 -3.58 -18.04
CA SER A 143 -7.95 -2.59 -18.52
C SER A 143 -7.70 -2.11 -19.97
N ALA A 144 -6.51 -2.36 -20.53
CA ALA A 144 -6.17 -2.07 -21.92
C ALA A 144 -6.17 -3.32 -22.81
N ASN A 145 -6.87 -4.38 -22.40
CA ASN A 145 -6.92 -5.68 -23.09
C ASN A 145 -5.54 -6.35 -23.27
N ARG A 146 -4.62 -6.09 -22.34
CA ARG A 146 -3.28 -6.69 -22.28
C ARG A 146 -3.32 -7.89 -21.33
N GLU A 147 -3.12 -9.09 -21.87
CA GLU A 147 -2.92 -10.30 -21.07
C GLU A 147 -1.45 -10.47 -20.71
N TRP A 148 -1.14 -10.46 -19.42
CA TRP A 148 0.21 -10.68 -18.92
C TRP A 148 0.52 -12.18 -18.92
N LYS A 149 1.37 -12.63 -19.85
CA LYS A 149 1.94 -13.98 -19.78
C LYS A 149 3.01 -14.01 -18.70
N ILE A 150 2.66 -14.52 -17.52
CA ILE A 150 3.58 -14.76 -16.41
C ILE A 150 4.01 -16.22 -16.52
N SER A 151 5.21 -16.46 -17.06
CA SER A 151 5.86 -17.77 -16.95
C SER A 151 6.37 -17.91 -15.51
N VAL A 152 5.64 -18.65 -14.68
CA VAL A 152 5.99 -18.96 -13.29
C VAL A 152 7.13 -19.97 -13.24
#